data_AF-J9DWS9-F1
#
_entry.id   AF-J9DWS9-F1
#
_cell.length_a   1.000
_cell.length_b   1.000
_cell.length_c   1.000
_cell.angle_alpha   90.00
_cell.angle_beta   90.00
_cell.angle_gamma   90.00
#
_symmetry.space_group_name_H-M   'P 1'
#
loop_
_entity.id
_entity.type
_entity.pdbx_description
1 polymer ?
#
loop_
_entity_poly.entity_id
_entity_poly.type
_entity_poly.pdbx_seq_one_letter_code
_entity_poly.pdbx_strand_id
1 'polypeptide(L)' 'INWFLRKMISFASVTKVFSHSDETKGAYNLCNLSSKKNAIYKNWKLEEEFQAEGLDGKMHK' A
#
# COMPACT_ATOMS: atom_id res chain seq x y z
N ILE A 1 8.09 -9.14 12.33
CA ILE A 1 7.44 -10.01 11.29
C ILE A 1 7.93 -11.44 11.49
N ASN A 2 7.04 -12.45 11.57
CA ASN A 2 7.39 -13.87 11.75
C ASN A 2 8.03 -14.46 10.45
N TRP A 3 8.93 -15.44 10.56
CA TRP A 3 9.59 -16.11 9.43
C TRP A 3 8.60 -16.78 8.47
N PHE A 4 7.58 -17.47 8.99
CA PHE A 4 6.53 -18.08 8.17
C PHE A 4 5.76 -17.05 7.33
N LEU A 5 5.45 -15.89 7.93
CA LEU A 5 4.75 -14.81 7.25
C LEU A 5 5.61 -14.23 6.12
N ARG A 6 6.93 -14.06 6.35
CA ARG A 6 7.88 -13.63 5.30
C ARG A 6 7.92 -14.59 4.12
N LYS A 7 7.95 -15.91 4.38
CA LYS A 7 7.95 -16.92 3.32
C LYS A 7 6.67 -16.86 2.48
N MET A 8 5.51 -16.70 3.12
CA MET A 8 4.24 -16.54 2.40
C MET A 8 4.18 -15.27 1.54
N ILE A 9 4.72 -14.15 2.03
CA ILE A 9 4.80 -12.89 1.27
C ILE A 9 5.67 -13.06 0.02
N SER A 10 6.76 -13.85 0.09
CA SER A 10 7.62 -14.08 -1.08
C SER A 10 6.95 -14.79 -2.25
N PHE A 11 5.90 -15.58 -1.99
CA PHE A 11 5.09 -16.23 -3.03
C PHE A 11 3.88 -15.40 -3.47
N ALA A 12 3.57 -14.32 -2.75
CA ALA A 12 2.48 -13.44 -3.12
C ALA A 12 2.96 -12.51 -4.25
N SER A 13 2.41 -12.68 -5.45
CA SER A 13 2.56 -11.68 -6.49
C SER A 13 1.84 -10.40 -6.04
N VAL A 14 2.56 -9.28 -6.03
CA VAL A 14 2.02 -7.97 -5.68
C VAL A 14 2.07 -7.07 -6.92
N THR A 15 0.90 -6.66 -7.41
CA THR A 15 0.79 -5.66 -8.47
C THR A 15 0.61 -4.31 -7.83
N LYS A 16 1.54 -3.38 -8.08
CA LYS A 16 1.44 -2.00 -7.63
C LYS A 16 0.89 -1.13 -8.74
N VAL A 17 -0.18 -0.40 -8.47
CA VAL A 17 -0.77 0.56 -9.41
C VAL A 17 -0.70 1.94 -8.80
N PHE A 18 0.00 2.83 -9.49
CA PHE A 18 0.11 4.25 -9.13
C PHE A 18 -0.76 5.07 -10.06
N SER A 19 -1.45 6.06 -9.51
CA SER A 19 -2.26 7.00 -10.29
C SER A 19 -2.28 8.36 -9.63
N HIS A 20 -2.56 9.40 -10.41
CA HIS A 20 -2.94 10.69 -9.84
C HIS A 20 -4.29 10.56 -9.12
N SER A 21 -4.48 11.36 -8.08
CA SER A 21 -5.78 11.47 -7.44
C SER A 21 -6.69 12.39 -8.24
N ASP A 22 -7.89 11.89 -8.56
CA ASP A 22 -8.98 12.71 -9.11
C ASP A 22 -9.67 13.55 -8.02
N GLU A 23 -9.51 13.18 -6.75
CA GLU A 23 -10.15 13.81 -5.60
C GLU A 23 -9.33 15.01 -5.08
N THR A 24 -8.00 14.92 -5.13
CA THR A 24 -7.09 15.92 -4.54
C THR A 24 -5.99 16.33 -5.51
N LYS A 25 -5.97 17.61 -5.89
CA LYS A 25 -4.96 18.16 -6.82
C LYS A 25 -3.54 17.99 -6.26
N GLY A 26 -2.65 17.44 -7.08
CA GLY A 26 -1.25 17.20 -6.71
C GLY A 26 -1.04 16.01 -5.78
N ALA A 27 -2.08 15.23 -5.50
CA ALA A 27 -1.99 14.00 -4.72
C ALA A 27 -2.01 12.76 -5.61
N TYR A 28 -1.68 11.62 -5.00
CA TYR A 28 -1.51 10.33 -5.66
C TYR A 28 -2.27 9.24 -4.93
N ASN A 29 -2.62 8.21 -5.68
CA ASN A 29 -3.19 6.97 -5.18
C ASN A 29 -2.21 5.82 -5.47
N LEU A 30 -2.10 4.88 -4.53
CA LEU A 30 -1.36 3.63 -4.68
C LEU A 30 -2.23 2.45 -4.26
N CYS A 31 -2.42 1.50 -5.17
CA CYS A 31 -3.05 0.21 -4.88
C CYS A 31 -2.01 -0.90 -4.95
N ASN A 32 -1.75 -1.56 -3.82
CA ASN A 32 -1.01 -2.81 -3.76
C ASN A 32 -2.02 -3.96 -3.82
N LEU A 33 -2.15 -4.57 -5.00
CA LEU A 33 -3.02 -5.72 -5.23
C LEU A 33 -2.23 -7.00 -4.94
N SER A 34 -2.78 -7.90 -4.13
CA SER A 34 -2.17 -9.21 -3.89
C SER A 34 -3.23 -10.31 -3.90
N SER A 35 -2.78 -11.55 -4.01
CA SER A 35 -3.68 -12.72 -3.94
C SER A 35 -4.36 -12.91 -2.58
N LYS A 36 -3.98 -12.16 -1.54
CA LYS A 36 -4.51 -12.30 -0.17
C LYS A 36 -5.29 -11.08 0.31
N LYS A 37 -4.68 -9.89 0.23
CA LYS A 37 -5.27 -8.62 0.69
C LYS A 37 -4.77 -7.49 -0.19
N ASN A 38 -5.67 -6.60 -0.58
CA ASN A 38 -5.30 -5.37 -1.25
C ASN A 38 -5.06 -4.29 -0.18
N ALA A 39 -4.00 -3.50 -0.36
CA ALA A 39 -3.80 -2.27 0.42
C ALA A 39 -3.97 -1.08 -0.51
N ILE A 40 -4.85 -0.16 -0.14
CA ILE A 40 -5.19 1.02 -0.94
C ILE A 40 -4.80 2.25 -0.15
N TYR A 41 -3.96 3.08 -0.76
CA TYR A 41 -3.49 4.35 -0.23
C TYR A 41 -4.02 5.46 -1.14
N LYS A 42 -4.78 6.38 -0.57
CA LYS A 42 -5.39 7.48 -1.33
C LYS A 42 -4.84 8.82 -0.92
N ASN A 43 -4.81 9.74 -1.86
CA ASN A 43 -4.61 11.18 -1.64
C ASN A 43 -3.32 11.52 -0.89
N TRP A 44 -2.27 10.69 -1.00
CA TRP A 44 -0.98 11.01 -0.40
C TRP A 44 -0.23 11.98 -1.31
N LYS A 45 0.58 12.85 -0.72
CA LYS A 45 1.33 13.88 -1.43
C LYS A 45 2.82 13.70 -1.21
N LEU A 46 3.59 14.22 -2.16
CA LEU A 46 5.03 14.30 -2.01
C LEU A 46 5.36 15.24 -0.86
N GLU A 47 6.38 14.88 -0.08
CA GLU A 47 6.89 15.67 1.06
C GLU A 47 5.90 15.84 2.23
N GLU A 48 4.75 15.14 2.21
CA GLU A 48 3.80 15.11 3.31
C GLU A 48 3.77 13.71 3.97
N GLU A 49 3.76 13.67 5.30
CA GLU A 49 3.54 12.43 6.05
C GLU A 49 2.10 11.95 5.89
N PHE A 50 1.89 10.64 5.74
CA PHE A 50 0.56 10.06 5.76
C PHE A 50 0.56 8.74 6.51
N GLN A 51 -0.58 8.40 7.12
CA GLN A 51 -0.73 7.14 7.84
C GLN A 51 -1.55 6.16 7.04
N ALA A 52 -1.07 4.92 6.93
CA ALA A 52 -1.84 3.89 6.28
C ALA A 52 -1.52 2.47 6.75
N GLU A 53 -2.49 1.58 6.55
CA GLU A 53 -2.36 0.17 6.93
C GLU A 53 -1.45 -0.57 5.92
N GLY A 54 -0.42 -1.24 6.44
CA GLY A 54 0.43 -2.14 5.67
C GLY A 54 -0.23 -3.47 5.36
N LEU A 55 0.35 -4.25 4.45
CA LEU A 55 -0.06 -5.63 4.19
C LEU A 55 0.12 -6.56 5.41
N ASP A 56 0.88 -6.12 6.42
CA ASP A 56 1.06 -6.79 7.71
C ASP A 56 -0.05 -6.47 8.72
N GLY A 57 -1.04 -5.66 8.35
CA GLY A 57 -2.16 -5.27 9.19
C GLY A 57 -1.84 -4.19 10.23
N LYS A 58 -0.66 -3.56 10.13
CA LYS A 58 -0.24 -2.51 11.06
C LYS A 58 -0.35 -1.14 10.41
N MET A 59 -0.64 -0.12 11.21
CA MET A 59 -0.56 1.27 10.77
C MET A 59 0.90 1.72 10.73
N HIS A 60 1.32 2.26 9.59
CA HIS A 60 2.64 2.87 9.38
C HIS A 60 2.48 4.37 9.20
N LYS A 61 3.55 5.12 9.54
CA LYS A 61 3.70 6.55 9.26
C LYS A 61 4.83 6.71 8.25
#